data_AF-A0A137R0M3-F1
#
_entry.id   AF-A0A137R0M3-F1
#
_cell.length_a   1.000
_cell.length_b   1.000
_cell.length_c   1.000
_cell.angle_alpha   90.00
_cell.angle_beta   90.00
_cell.angle_gamma   90.00
#
_symmetry.space_group_name_H-M   'P 1'
#
loop_
_entity.id
_entity.type
_entity.pdbx_description
1 polymer ?
#
loop_
_entity_poly.entity_id
_entity_poly.type
_entity_poly.pdbx_seq_one_letter_code
_entity_poly.pdbx_strand_id
1 'polypeptide(L)' 'MRSLVMSVFLFTSAIASAIGEAFVSLSTDPLLVWNYGVMGVLAGIAGIFFWLSTRKLDRNEDKLNNLREGHLETNKA' A
#
# COMPACT_ATOMS: atom_id res chain seq x y z
N MET A 1 12.52 -16.95 4.15
CA MET A 1 12.22 -15.55 3.80
C MET A 1 11.86 -14.65 4.97
N ARG A 2 11.76 -15.15 6.22
CA ARG A 2 11.32 -14.35 7.39
C ARG A 2 12.19 -13.12 7.68
N SER A 3 13.51 -13.25 7.60
CA SER A 3 14.44 -12.15 7.87
C SER A 3 14.37 -11.04 6.82
N LEU A 4 14.24 -11.40 5.54
CA LEU A 4 14.11 -10.45 4.44
C LEU A 4 12.83 -9.60 4.56
N VAL A 5 11.71 -10.25 4.87
CA VAL A 5 10.43 -9.53 5.06
C VAL A 5 10.53 -8.58 6.25
N MET A 6 11.15 -9.02 7.35
CA MET A 6 11.37 -8.18 8.53
C MET A 6 12.28 -6.99 8.24
N SER A 7 13.37 -7.17 7.47
CA SER A 7 14.27 -6.07 7.13
C SER A 7 13.62 -5.04 6.21
N VAL A 8 12.83 -5.47 5.23
CA VAL A 8 12.06 -4.55 4.35
C VAL A 8 11.00 -3.78 5.16
N PHE A 9 10.32 -4.45 6.09
CA PHE A 9 9.39 -3.80 7.01
C PHE A 9 10.09 -2.72 7.84
N LEU A 10 11.21 -3.04 8.49
CA LEU A 10 11.97 -2.08 9.30
C LEU A 10 12.53 -0.93 8.46
N PHE A 11 12.97 -1.21 7.23
CA PHE A 11 13.45 -0.19 6.31
C PHE A 11 12.35 0.80 5.90
N THR A 12 11.13 0.30 5.66
CA THR A 12 9.96 1.15 5.38
C THR A 12 9.66 2.08 6.55
N SER A 13 9.74 1.57 7.78
CA SER A 13 9.57 2.37 9.00
C SER A 13 10.68 3.42 9.16
N ALA A 14 11.93 3.09 8.85
CA ALA A 14 13.04 4.04 8.90
C ALA A 14 12.86 5.20 7.92
N ILE A 15 12.38 4.91 6.70
CA ILE A 15 12.04 5.94 5.71
C ILE A 15 10.90 6.81 6.21
N ALA A 16 9.84 6.22 6.78
CA ALA A 16 8.72 6.97 7.32
C ALA A 16 9.17 7.94 8.42
N SER A 17 10.05 7.51 9.33
CA SER A 17 10.64 8.38 10.36
C SER A 17 11.49 9.50 9.78
N ALA A 18 12.32 9.21 8.76
CA ALA A 18 13.15 10.23 8.10
C ALA A 18 12.30 11.30 7.40
N ILE A 19 11.20 10.88 6.75
CA ILE A 19 10.22 11.79 6.17
C ILE A 19 9.53 12.61 7.27
N GLY A 20 9.12 11.97 8.37
CA GLY A 20 8.52 12.64 9.51
C GLY A 20 9.41 13.75 10.10
N GLU A 21 10.71 13.49 10.21
CA GLU A 21 11.69 14.48 10.66
C GLU A 21 11.77 15.70 9.72
N ALA A 22 11.71 15.48 8.40
CA ALA A 22 11.69 16.57 7.43
C ALA A 22 10.46 17.50 7.62
N PHE A 23 9.32 16.93 8.04
CA PHE A 23 8.09 17.66 8.32
C PHE A 23 8.07 18.38 9.68
N VAL A 24 9.02 18.13 10.59
CA VAL A 24 9.13 18.84 11.88
C VAL A 24 9.34 20.34 11.66
N SER A 25 10.08 20.73 10.61
CA SER A 25 10.28 22.14 10.24
C SER A 25 8.98 22.89 9.97
N LEU A 26 7.94 22.18 9.51
CA LEU A 26 6.63 22.70 9.16
C LEU A 26 5.68 22.85 10.37
N SER A 27 6.09 22.35 11.54
CA SER A 27 5.34 22.42 12.80
C SER A 27 5.54 23.72 13.57
N THR A 28 6.33 24.66 13.04
CA THR A 28 6.49 26.01 13.60
C THR A 28 5.28 26.88 13.26
N ASP A 29 4.91 27.77 14.18
CA ASP A 29 3.82 28.74 13.98
C ASP A 29 4.24 29.74 12.87
N PRO A 30 3.47 30.02 11.79
CA PRO A 30 2.06 29.71 11.48
C PRO A 30 1.84 28.52 10.51
N LEU A 31 2.83 27.68 10.25
CA LEU A 31 2.80 26.61 9.25
C LEU A 31 2.10 25.32 9.72
N LEU A 32 1.67 25.26 10.97
CA LEU A 32 1.04 24.08 11.57
C LEU A 32 -0.23 23.63 10.84
N VAL A 33 -1.06 24.57 10.37
CA VAL A 33 -2.26 24.25 9.55
C VAL A 33 -1.86 23.63 8.21
N TRP A 34 -0.74 24.10 7.64
CA TRP A 34 -0.21 23.58 6.38
C TRP A 34 0.33 22.15 6.54
N ASN A 35 0.87 21.80 7.71
CA ASN A 35 1.31 20.43 8.02
C ASN A 35 0.16 19.41 7.87
N TYR A 36 -0.99 19.67 8.49
CA TYR A 36 -2.16 18.80 8.36
C TYR A 36 -2.74 18.78 6.93
N GLY A 37 -2.73 19.93 6.24
CA GLY A 37 -3.18 20.03 4.85
C GLY A 37 -2.33 19.17 3.90
N VAL A 38 -1.01 19.25 4.00
CA VAL A 38 -0.08 18.48 3.17
C VAL A 38 -0.23 16.98 3.43
N MET A 39 -0.37 16.56 4.68
CA MET A 39 -0.60 15.15 5.02
C MET A 39 -1.92 14.61 4.43
N GLY A 40 -2.98 15.43 4.43
CA GLY A 40 -4.26 15.08 3.78
C GLY A 40 -4.13 14.90 2.27
N VAL A 41 -3.42 15.82 1.59
CA VAL A 41 -3.17 15.73 0.15
C VAL A 41 -2.30 14.51 -0.19
N LEU A 42 -1.26 14.25 0.59
CA LEU A 42 -0.40 13.07 0.43
C LEU A 42 -1.19 11.76 0.59
N ALA A 43 -2.08 11.68 1.59
CA ALA A 43 -2.94 10.52 1.77
C ALA A 43 -3.91 10.32 0.58
N GLY A 44 -4.50 11.40 0.05
CA GLY A 44 -5.35 11.35 -1.14
C GLY A 44 -4.61 10.88 -2.38
N ILE A 45 -3.42 11.43 -2.63
CA ILE A 45 -2.55 11.03 -3.75
C ILE A 45 -2.13 9.55 -3.61
N ALA A 46 -1.69 9.13 -2.42
CA ALA A 46 -1.30 7.75 -2.16
C ALA A 46 -2.47 6.77 -2.41
N GLY A 47 -3.68 7.13 -1.98
CA GLY A 47 -4.90 6.34 -2.23
C GLY A 47 -5.21 6.21 -3.73
N ILE A 48 -5.10 7.30 -4.50
CA ILE A 48 -5.30 7.29 -5.96
C ILE A 48 -4.26 6.40 -6.64
N PHE A 49 -2.97 6.56 -6.29
CA PHE A 49 -1.90 5.74 -6.86
C PHE A 49 -2.08 4.25 -6.52
N PHE A 50 -2.46 3.94 -5.27
CA PHE A 50 -2.75 2.58 -4.86
C PHE A 50 -3.85 1.97 -5.72
N TRP A 51 -4.98 2.66 -5.87
CA TRP A 51 -6.10 2.20 -6.71
C TRP A 51 -5.70 2.02 -8.18
N LEU A 52 -4.92 2.94 -8.75
CA LEU A 52 -4.43 2.82 -10.13
C LEU A 52 -3.51 1.61 -10.33
N SER A 53 -2.73 1.24 -9.31
CA SER A 53 -1.83 0.10 -9.33
C SER A 53 -2.60 -1.23 -9.19
N THR A 54 -3.55 -1.31 -8.25
CA THR A 54 -4.27 -2.55 -7.94
C THR A 54 -5.40 -2.85 -8.91
N ARG A 55 -6.06 -1.85 -9.53
CA ARG A 55 -7.23 -2.07 -10.40
C ARG A 55 -7.01 -3.09 -11.53
N LYS A 56 -5.77 -3.19 -12.03
CA LYS A 56 -5.44 -4.15 -13.11
C LYS A 56 -5.31 -5.56 -12.56
N LEU A 57 -4.78 -5.69 -11.34
CA LEU A 57 -4.67 -6.96 -10.63
C LEU A 57 -6.07 -7.46 -10.26
N ASP A 58 -6.90 -6.60 -9.65
CA ASP A 58 -8.28 -6.92 -9.27
C ASP A 58 -9.09 -7.42 -10.48
N ARG A 59 -9.00 -6.75 -11.64
CA ARG A 59 -9.66 -7.19 -12.88
C ARG A 59 -9.18 -8.56 -13.39
N ASN A 60 -7.93 -8.92 -13.12
CA ASN A 60 -7.40 -10.23 -13.50
C ASN A 60 -7.86 -11.31 -12.52
N GLU A 61 -7.91 -11.00 -11.21
CA GLU A 61 -8.47 -11.88 -10.19
C GLU A 61 -9.96 -12.15 -10.47
N ASP A 62 -10.76 -11.13 -10.81
CA ASP A 62 -12.17 -11.30 -11.17
C ASP A 62 -12.37 -12.24 -12.36
N LYS A 63 -11.51 -12.15 -13.39
CA LYS A 63 -11.59 -13.05 -14.55
C LYS A 63 -11.23 -14.47 -14.18
N LEU A 64 -10.22 -14.64 -13.33
CA LEU A 64 -9.73 -15.95 -12.91
C LEU A 64 -10.74 -16.64 -11.97
N ASN A 65 -11.35 -15.88 -11.07
CA ASN A 65 -12.39 -16.35 -10.15
C ASN A 65 -13.69 -16.76 -10.87
N ASN A 66 -13.96 -16.18 -12.04
CA ASN A 66 -15.11 -16.56 -12.87
C ASN A 66 -14.87 -17.78 -13.78
N LEU A 67 -13.70 -18.42 -13.70
CA LEU A 67 -13.45 -19.69 -14.39
C LEU A 67 -14.16 -20.84 -13.67
N ARG A 68 -14.75 -21.78 -14.42
CA ARG A 68 -15.38 -22.98 -13.84
C ARG A 68 -14.37 -23.78 -13.02
N GLU A 69 -14.76 -24.17 -11.80
CA GLU A 69 -13.98 -25.10 -10.98
C GLU A 69 -13.77 -26.42 -11.73
N GLY A 70 -12.50 -26.81 -11.92
CA GLY A 70 -12.14 -28.08 -12.54
C GLY A 70 -12.52 -29.24 -11.63
N HIS A 71 -13.52 -30.04 -12.01
CA HIS A 71 -13.85 -31.28 -11.32
C HIS A 71 -12.84 -32.35 -11.73
N LEU A 72 -12.02 -32.81 -10.79
CA LEU A 72 -11.22 -34.02 -10.94
C LEU A 72 -12.10 -35.21 -10.59
N GLU A 73 -12.61 -35.91 -11.61
CA GLU A 73 -13.25 -37.21 -11.44
C GLU A 73 -12.20 -38.18 -10.88
N THR A 74 -12.15 -38.34 -9.56
CA THR A 74 -11.35 -39.38 -8.92
C THR A 74 -12.05 -40.72 -9.17
N ASN A 75 -11.63 -41.39 -10.23
CA ASN A 75 -12.01 -42.77 -10.49
C ASN A 75 -11.42 -43.64 -9.37
N LYS A 76 -12.24 -43.94 -8.36
CA LYS A 76 -11.94 -44.96 -7.34
C LYS A 76 -11.99 -46.33 -8.02
N ALA A 77 -10.80 -46.86 -8.30
CA ALA A 77 -10.58 -48.28 -8.55
C ALA A 77 -10.69 -49.08 -7.24
#